data_AF-A0AAD9V0R9-F1
#
_entry.id   AF-A0AAD9V0R9-F1
#
_cell.length_a   1.000
_cell.length_b   1.000
_cell.length_c   1.000
_cell.angle_alpha   90.00
_cell.angle_beta   90.00
_cell.angle_gamma   90.00
#
_symmetry.space_group_name_H-M   'P 1'
#
loop_
_entity.id
_entity.type
_entity.pdbx_description
1 polymer ?
#
loop_
_entity_poly.entity_id
_entity_poly.type
_entity_poly.pdbx_seq_one_letter_code
_entity_poly.pdbx_strand_id
1 'polypeptide(L)'
;MSSSEEFSDSRTEGYLSDDSECVDFQEIETEERANQELPSESSDKETDSEFQAYPDEPLADEEWLKNYRQEQEKSKQEEVLKKWLADETKTCDRCQCGNCSQELLRNISKCYCCQELDGCVESMASDLVQEALPEGQNLSCITVHPGFKPVVLDIWSLRMAVSRFNTKEKKAYKQTGSEERLMRVVAYRQFSRLVYGFLGKKRIPLPACAYTIIRRTYPLQDYEELTGFALDQ
;
A
#
# COMPACT_ATOMS: atom_id res chain seq x y z
N MET A 1 -21.88 -43.26 37.87
CA MET A 1 -21.25 -42.98 39.18
C MET A 1 -19.77 -42.75 38.89
N SER A 2 -19.42 -41.54 38.42
CA SER A 2 -18.88 -40.43 39.23
C SER A 2 -17.66 -40.84 40.05
N SER A 3 -16.50 -40.33 39.66
CA SER A 3 -15.71 -39.41 40.50
C SER A 3 -14.64 -38.72 39.66
N SER A 4 -14.70 -37.39 39.70
CA SER A 4 -13.73 -36.43 39.17
C SER A 4 -12.55 -36.31 40.13
N GLU A 5 -11.37 -35.91 39.64
CA GLU A 5 -10.46 -35.03 40.37
C GLU A 5 -9.44 -34.38 39.41
N GLU A 6 -9.29 -33.07 39.61
CA GLU A 6 -8.54 -32.13 38.78
C GLU A 6 -7.09 -32.00 39.22
N PHE A 7 -6.21 -31.54 38.33
CA PHE A 7 -4.88 -31.04 38.69
C PHE A 7 -4.58 -29.77 37.87
N SER A 8 -4.57 -28.63 38.56
CA SER A 8 -4.17 -27.32 38.03
C SER A 8 -2.74 -27.01 38.46
N ASP A 9 -1.94 -26.54 37.50
CA ASP A 9 -0.55 -26.10 37.68
C ASP A 9 -0.44 -24.57 37.49
N SER A 10 0.73 -24.05 37.79
CA SER A 10 1.01 -22.89 38.63
C SER A 10 1.62 -21.68 37.91
N ARG A 11 1.66 -20.54 38.64
CA ARG A 11 2.59 -19.37 38.51
C ARG A 11 2.47 -18.52 37.22
N THR A 12 2.66 -17.20 37.17
CA THR A 12 3.28 -16.19 38.05
C THR A 12 2.88 -14.79 37.56
N GLU A 13 2.69 -13.89 38.51
CA GLU A 13 2.92 -12.43 38.60
C GLU A 13 3.46 -11.61 37.42
N GLY A 14 2.95 -10.38 37.30
CA GLY A 14 3.63 -9.28 36.59
C GLY A 14 2.81 -8.02 36.30
N TYR A 15 2.62 -7.19 37.33
CA TYR A 15 2.35 -5.72 37.36
C TYR A 15 1.90 -4.98 36.08
N LEU A 16 0.68 -4.41 36.17
CA LEU A 16 0.18 -3.28 35.39
C LEU A 16 0.64 -1.97 36.05
N SER A 17 1.20 -1.04 35.28
CA SER A 17 1.64 0.29 35.74
C SER A 17 1.10 1.39 34.82
N ASP A 18 0.33 2.29 35.44
CA ASP A 18 0.04 3.71 35.21
C ASP A 18 -0.03 4.31 33.80
N ASP A 19 -1.26 4.71 33.45
CA ASP A 19 -1.72 6.10 33.31
C ASP A 19 -0.73 7.19 32.86
N SER A 20 -1.03 7.80 31.71
CA SER A 20 -0.99 9.26 31.58
C SER A 20 -1.87 9.75 30.43
N GLU A 21 -2.95 10.39 30.84
CA GLU A 21 -3.80 11.27 30.06
C GLU A 21 -3.02 12.52 29.63
N CYS A 22 -3.23 12.99 28.40
CA CYS A 22 -3.29 14.43 28.12
C CYS A 22 -4.14 14.69 26.87
N VAL A 23 -5.39 15.09 27.11
CA VAL A 23 -6.21 15.89 26.20
C VAL A 23 -5.93 17.35 26.52
N ASP A 24 -5.50 18.13 25.53
CA ASP A 24 -5.96 19.50 25.33
C ASP A 24 -5.42 20.06 24.00
N PHE A 25 -6.31 20.46 23.10
CA PHE A 25 -6.07 21.67 22.32
C PHE A 25 -7.38 22.31 21.90
N GLN A 26 -7.50 23.58 22.28
CA GLN A 26 -8.65 24.44 22.21
C GLN A 26 -9.04 24.78 20.76
N GLU A 27 -10.36 24.90 20.55
CA GLU A 27 -10.95 25.59 19.40
C GLU A 27 -10.43 27.04 19.34
N ILE A 28 -9.93 27.44 18.18
CA ILE A 28 -9.75 28.86 17.84
C ILE A 28 -10.64 29.14 16.65
N GLU A 29 -11.71 29.89 16.91
CA GLU A 29 -12.55 30.55 15.93
C GLU A 29 -11.69 31.52 15.10
N THR A 30 -11.80 31.45 13.78
CA THR A 30 -11.21 32.46 12.88
C THR A 30 -12.31 33.41 12.45
N GLU A 31 -12.29 34.62 13.02
CA GLU A 31 -13.10 35.74 12.55
C GLU A 31 -12.57 36.24 11.18
N GLU A 32 -13.51 36.44 10.26
CA GLU A 32 -13.28 37.14 9.00
C GLU A 32 -12.93 38.62 9.23
N ARG A 33 -11.85 39.12 8.60
CA ARG A 33 -11.82 40.54 8.22
C ARG A 33 -10.94 40.86 7.01
N ALA A 34 -11.64 41.14 5.92
CA ALA A 34 -11.45 42.17 4.90
C ALA A 34 -10.04 42.69 4.53
N ASN A 35 -9.76 42.57 3.22
CA ASN A 35 -8.85 43.39 2.41
C ASN A 35 -8.87 44.88 2.78
N GLN A 36 -7.69 45.52 2.82
CA GLN A 36 -7.47 46.85 2.23
C GLN A 36 -5.98 47.22 2.12
N GLU A 37 -5.54 47.28 0.87
CA GLU A 37 -4.70 48.28 0.19
C GLU A 37 -3.59 49.05 0.95
N LEU A 38 -2.37 48.94 0.38
CA LEU A 38 -1.22 49.84 0.51
C LEU A 38 -1.61 51.32 0.26
N PRO A 39 -0.86 52.28 0.84
CA PRO A 39 0.01 53.05 -0.05
C PRO A 39 1.35 53.58 0.53
N SER A 40 2.35 53.56 -0.36
CA SER A 40 3.38 54.57 -0.68
C SER A 40 4.39 55.12 0.34
N GLU A 41 5.67 54.86 0.01
CA GLU A 41 6.84 55.78 -0.07
C GLU A 41 7.27 56.68 1.11
N SER A 42 8.50 56.45 1.59
CA SER A 42 9.56 57.48 1.79
C SER A 42 10.87 56.76 2.19
N SER A 43 11.92 56.89 1.37
CA SER A 43 13.07 57.82 1.52
C SER A 43 14.19 57.29 2.43
N ASP A 44 15.32 57.02 1.77
CA ASP A 44 16.72 57.11 2.22
C ASP A 44 17.24 56.14 3.32
N LYS A 45 18.13 55.23 2.92
CA LYS A 45 19.61 55.38 3.05
C LYS A 45 20.31 54.06 2.72
N GLU A 46 21.20 54.12 1.74
CA GLU A 46 22.30 53.15 1.61
C GLU A 46 23.16 53.23 2.88
N THR A 47 23.06 52.20 3.71
CA THR A 47 24.13 51.83 4.62
C THR A 47 24.64 50.49 4.17
N ASP A 48 25.79 50.53 3.50
CA ASP A 48 26.70 49.41 3.27
C ASP A 48 27.20 48.92 4.64
N SER A 49 26.33 48.20 5.34
CA SER A 49 26.70 47.38 6.48
C SER A 49 26.91 45.99 5.91
N GLU A 50 28.18 45.63 5.75
CA GLU A 50 28.66 44.27 5.60
C GLU A 50 28.03 43.42 6.73
N PHE A 51 26.82 42.90 6.47
CA PHE A 51 26.07 42.07 7.40
C PHE A 51 26.70 40.68 7.30
N GLN A 52 27.85 40.53 7.93
CA GLN A 52 28.49 39.24 8.07
C GLN A 52 27.60 38.40 8.98
N ALA A 53 26.71 37.62 8.36
CA ALA A 53 25.84 36.69 9.04
C ALA A 53 26.71 35.81 9.97
N TYR A 54 26.33 35.82 11.25
CA TYR A 54 26.91 35.15 12.41
C TYR A 54 28.10 34.20 12.13
N PRO A 55 29.36 34.64 12.35
CA PRO A 55 30.56 33.83 12.07
C PRO A 55 30.73 32.61 13.00
N ASP A 56 29.95 32.54 14.08
CA ASP A 56 29.98 31.45 15.06
C ASP A 56 28.89 30.38 14.82
N GLU A 57 28.13 30.48 13.72
CA GLU A 57 27.16 29.44 13.37
C GLU A 57 27.88 28.20 12.82
N PRO A 58 27.73 27.02 13.43
CA PRO A 58 28.33 25.80 12.91
C PRO A 58 27.78 25.51 11.52
N LEU A 59 28.66 25.55 10.52
CA LEU A 59 28.37 25.09 9.17
C LEU A 59 27.87 23.64 9.24
N ALA A 60 26.69 23.39 8.66
CA ALA A 60 26.14 22.06 8.57
C ALA A 60 27.17 21.10 7.96
N ASP A 61 27.53 20.04 8.70
CA ASP A 61 28.48 19.05 8.21
C ASP A 61 27.90 18.28 7.01
N GLU A 62 28.77 17.59 6.27
CA GLU A 62 28.36 16.88 5.05
C GLU A 62 27.32 15.79 5.32
N GLU A 63 27.35 15.20 6.53
CA GLU A 63 26.41 14.18 6.96
C GLU A 63 25.02 14.78 7.23
N TRP A 64 24.95 15.92 7.92
CA TRP A 64 23.73 16.67 8.17
C TRP A 64 23.12 17.18 6.86
N LEU A 65 23.92 17.73 5.93
CA LEU A 65 23.43 18.15 4.61
C LEU A 65 22.86 16.99 3.79
N LYS A 66 23.46 15.80 3.90
CA LYS A 66 22.96 14.59 3.24
C LYS A 66 21.64 14.12 3.86
N ASN A 67 21.55 14.08 5.18
CA ASN A 67 20.32 13.71 5.90
C ASN A 67 19.20 14.71 5.63
N TYR A 68 19.49 16.00 5.64
CA TYR A 68 18.54 17.06 5.31
C TYR A 68 18.00 16.92 3.88
N ARG A 69 18.86 16.66 2.90
CA ARG A 69 18.42 16.39 1.51
C ARG A 69 17.56 15.14 1.40
N GLN A 70 17.91 14.06 2.11
CA GLN A 70 17.09 12.84 2.14
C GLN A 70 15.73 13.08 2.79
N GLU A 71 15.68 13.85 3.88
CA GLU A 71 14.44 14.17 4.59
C GLU A 71 13.55 15.10 3.76
N GLN A 72 14.14 16.06 3.05
CA GLN A 72 13.44 16.88 2.06
C GLN A 72 12.86 16.03 0.92
N GLU A 73 13.62 15.05 0.41
CA GLU A 73 13.13 14.14 -0.63
C GLU A 73 11.98 13.26 -0.11
N LYS A 74 12.10 12.72 1.11
CA LYS A 74 11.03 11.97 1.77
C LYS A 74 9.79 12.84 2.01
N SER A 75 9.97 14.05 2.53
CA SER A 75 8.89 14.99 2.78
C SER A 75 8.15 15.37 1.50
N LYS A 76 8.88 15.63 0.39
CA LYS A 76 8.28 15.83 -0.94
C LYS A 76 7.54 14.60 -1.43
N GLN A 77 8.11 13.40 -1.25
CA GLN A 77 7.43 12.15 -1.60
C GLN A 77 6.14 11.97 -0.78
N GLU A 78 6.17 12.28 0.52
CA GLU A 78 5.01 12.24 1.41
C GLU A 78 3.95 13.29 1.04
N GLU A 79 4.34 14.50 0.66
CA GLU A 79 3.42 15.53 0.19
C GLU A 79 2.77 15.15 -1.15
N VAL A 80 3.53 14.58 -2.08
CA VAL A 80 2.98 14.03 -3.33
C VAL A 80 1.98 12.92 -3.00
N LEU A 81 2.35 11.98 -2.12
CA LEU A 81 1.43 10.93 -1.64
C LEU A 81 0.17 11.51 -0.99
N LYS A 82 0.28 12.56 -0.17
CA LYS A 82 -0.86 13.22 0.49
C LYS A 82 -1.75 13.96 -0.52
N LYS A 83 -1.19 14.68 -1.48
CA LYS A 83 -1.95 15.35 -2.54
C LYS A 83 -2.72 14.36 -3.41
N TRP A 84 -2.12 13.22 -3.71
CA TRP A 84 -2.76 12.14 -4.48
C TRP A 84 -3.83 11.39 -3.67
N LEU A 85 -3.74 11.40 -2.33
CA LEU A 85 -4.78 10.85 -1.43
C LEU A 85 -5.95 11.83 -1.26
N ALA A 86 -5.67 13.13 -1.35
CA ALA A 86 -6.64 14.20 -1.16
C ALA A 86 -7.48 14.49 -2.41
N ASP A 87 -6.97 14.21 -3.61
CA ASP A 87 -7.78 14.19 -4.83
C ASP A 87 -8.68 12.93 -4.81
N GLU A 88 -9.89 13.07 -4.30
CA GLU A 88 -10.95 12.05 -4.24
C GLU A 88 -11.51 11.71 -5.64
N THR A 89 -10.65 11.36 -6.59
CA THR A 89 -11.07 10.64 -7.79
C THR A 89 -11.15 9.15 -7.46
N LYS A 90 -12.37 8.61 -7.33
CA LYS A 90 -12.63 7.16 -7.10
C LYS A 90 -12.03 6.23 -8.18
N THR A 91 -11.57 6.82 -9.27
CA THR A 91 -10.94 6.17 -10.42
C THR A 91 -9.44 6.37 -10.38
N CYS A 92 -8.67 5.31 -10.63
CA CYS A 92 -7.25 5.46 -10.87
C CYS A 92 -7.05 6.23 -12.18
N ASP A 93 -6.55 7.46 -12.12
CA ASP A 93 -6.32 8.32 -13.30
C ASP A 93 -5.36 7.69 -14.32
N ARG A 94 -4.60 6.67 -13.91
CA ARG A 94 -3.65 5.91 -14.74
C ARG A 94 -4.25 4.61 -15.30
N CYS A 95 -5.54 4.37 -15.13
CA CYS A 95 -6.20 3.15 -15.60
C CYS A 95 -6.42 3.18 -17.12
N GLN A 96 -5.80 2.23 -17.82
CA GLN A 96 -6.02 2.02 -19.26
C GLN A 96 -6.93 0.81 -19.55
N CYS A 97 -7.16 -0.06 -18.56
CA CYS A 97 -7.91 -1.31 -18.73
C CYS A 97 -9.40 -1.23 -18.33
N GLY A 98 -9.87 -0.07 -17.84
CA GLY A 98 -11.25 0.18 -17.40
C GLY A 98 -11.68 -0.47 -16.07
N ASN A 99 -10.91 -1.42 -15.54
CA ASN A 99 -11.29 -2.23 -14.36
C ASN A 99 -10.54 -1.88 -13.06
N CYS A 100 -9.67 -0.87 -13.05
CA CYS A 100 -8.95 -0.47 -11.83
C CYS A 100 -9.83 0.43 -10.95
N SER A 101 -9.93 0.13 -9.66
CA SER A 101 -10.64 0.95 -8.67
C SER A 101 -9.74 1.24 -7.47
N GLN A 102 -9.78 2.48 -6.98
CA GLN A 102 -9.00 2.90 -5.81
C GLN A 102 -9.69 2.57 -4.47
N GLU A 103 -11.00 2.33 -4.46
CA GLU A 103 -11.79 2.13 -3.22
C GLU A 103 -11.23 1.02 -2.32
N LEU A 104 -10.72 -0.05 -2.94
CA LEU A 104 -10.18 -1.20 -2.23
C LEU A 104 -8.66 -1.16 -2.12
N LEU A 105 -7.99 -0.06 -2.47
CA LEU A 105 -6.53 0.11 -2.45
C LEU A 105 -6.14 1.14 -1.37
N ARG A 106 -5.48 0.68 -0.28
CA ARG A 106 -5.02 1.60 0.77
C ARG A 106 -3.77 2.44 0.42
N ASN A 107 -3.01 2.11 -0.62
CA ASN A 107 -1.82 2.91 -1.00
C ASN A 107 -1.83 3.20 -2.50
N ILE A 108 -1.58 4.46 -2.85
CA ILE A 108 -1.42 4.94 -4.23
C ILE A 108 -0.30 4.21 -4.97
N SER A 109 0.77 3.82 -4.27
CA SER A 109 1.86 3.02 -4.84
C SER A 109 1.42 1.63 -5.32
N LYS A 110 0.15 1.25 -5.13
CA LYS A 110 -0.46 -0.01 -5.59
C LYS A 110 -1.44 0.20 -6.74
N CYS A 111 -1.57 1.44 -7.25
CA CYS A 111 -2.49 1.80 -8.33
C CYS A 111 -1.92 1.54 -9.74
N TYR A 112 -1.06 0.53 -9.91
CA TYR A 112 -0.56 0.16 -11.23
C TYR A 112 -1.65 -0.45 -12.10
N CYS A 113 -1.75 -0.03 -13.35
CA CYS A 113 -2.64 -0.68 -14.30
C CYS A 113 -2.01 -1.99 -14.80
N CYS A 114 -2.82 -3.00 -15.15
CA CYS A 114 -2.29 -4.22 -15.74
C CYS A 114 -1.64 -4.02 -17.12
N GLN A 115 -1.87 -2.88 -17.77
CA GLN A 115 -1.20 -2.52 -19.02
C GLN A 115 0.16 -1.84 -18.79
N GLU A 116 0.47 -1.38 -17.57
CA GLU A 116 1.77 -0.81 -17.21
C GLU A 116 2.79 -1.87 -16.75
N LEU A 117 2.31 -3.09 -16.48
CA LEU A 117 3.14 -4.19 -16.01
C LEU A 117 3.46 -5.12 -17.17
N ASP A 118 4.72 -5.13 -17.62
CA ASP A 118 5.17 -5.92 -18.78
C ASP A 118 4.71 -7.37 -18.72
N GLY A 119 4.89 -8.05 -17.58
CA GLY A 119 4.48 -9.45 -17.47
C GLY A 119 2.98 -9.66 -17.56
N CYS A 120 2.15 -8.69 -17.17
CA CYS A 120 0.70 -8.79 -17.39
C CYS A 120 0.35 -8.69 -18.88
N VAL A 121 1.02 -7.79 -19.61
CA VAL A 121 0.86 -7.62 -21.06
C VAL A 121 1.33 -8.89 -21.79
N GLU A 122 2.51 -9.40 -21.45
CA GLU A 122 3.06 -10.66 -22.00
C GLU A 122 2.14 -11.85 -21.71
N SER A 123 1.65 -11.98 -20.48
CA SER A 123 0.74 -13.07 -20.09
C SER A 123 -0.56 -13.03 -20.89
N MET A 124 -1.14 -11.85 -21.11
CA MET A 124 -2.35 -11.70 -21.93
C MET A 124 -2.12 -11.99 -23.42
N ALA A 125 -0.91 -11.75 -23.91
CA ALA A 125 -0.53 -11.97 -25.31
C ALA A 125 0.00 -13.39 -25.59
N SER A 126 0.12 -14.25 -24.58
CA SER A 126 0.69 -15.59 -24.73
C SER A 126 -0.12 -16.48 -25.67
N ASP A 127 0.58 -17.38 -26.39
CA ASP A 127 -0.03 -18.28 -27.39
C ASP A 127 -1.18 -19.12 -26.79
N LEU A 128 -1.01 -19.61 -25.55
CA LEU A 128 -2.05 -20.36 -24.82
C LEU A 128 -3.34 -19.55 -24.62
N VAL A 129 -3.22 -18.23 -24.47
CA VAL A 129 -4.38 -17.35 -24.33
C VAL A 129 -5.01 -17.07 -25.69
N GLN A 130 -4.20 -16.88 -26.74
CA GLN A 130 -4.70 -16.69 -28.09
C GLN A 130 -5.49 -17.91 -28.58
N GLU A 131 -5.01 -19.13 -28.31
CA GLU A 131 -5.73 -20.38 -28.62
C GLU A 131 -7.07 -20.51 -27.86
N ALA A 132 -7.15 -19.95 -26.66
CA ALA A 132 -8.36 -19.98 -25.85
C ALA A 132 -9.37 -18.88 -26.20
N LEU A 133 -8.99 -17.92 -27.04
CA LEU A 133 -9.83 -16.80 -27.46
C LEU A 133 -10.32 -16.97 -28.90
N PRO A 134 -11.46 -16.34 -29.26
CA PRO A 134 -11.89 -16.27 -30.64
C PRO A 134 -10.86 -15.55 -31.52
N GLU A 135 -10.71 -16.00 -32.77
CA GLU A 135 -9.75 -15.46 -33.73
C GLU A 135 -9.83 -13.92 -33.83
N GLY A 136 -8.69 -13.25 -33.61
CA GLY A 136 -8.55 -11.79 -33.74
C GLY A 136 -8.97 -10.95 -32.53
N GLN A 137 -9.33 -11.56 -31.39
CA GLN A 137 -9.59 -10.82 -30.14
C GLN A 137 -8.37 -10.74 -29.23
N ASN A 138 -8.09 -9.54 -28.71
CA ASN A 138 -7.09 -9.30 -27.67
C ASN A 138 -7.77 -8.98 -26.34
N LEU A 139 -7.15 -9.37 -25.23
CA LEU A 139 -7.64 -9.05 -23.89
C LEU A 139 -7.41 -7.58 -23.56
N SER A 140 -8.44 -6.89 -23.08
CA SER A 140 -8.34 -5.51 -22.60
C SER A 140 -7.79 -5.41 -21.17
N CYS A 141 -7.90 -6.47 -20.38
CA CYS A 141 -7.50 -6.51 -18.98
C CYS A 141 -7.10 -7.92 -18.52
N ILE A 142 -6.10 -8.01 -17.64
CA ILE A 142 -5.60 -9.28 -17.07
C ILE A 142 -6.68 -10.08 -16.32
N THR A 143 -7.72 -9.39 -15.84
CA THR A 143 -8.83 -10.03 -15.14
C THR A 143 -9.72 -10.87 -16.05
N VAL A 144 -9.67 -10.63 -17.36
CA VAL A 144 -10.37 -11.39 -18.41
C VAL A 144 -9.54 -12.59 -18.88
N HIS A 145 -8.29 -12.70 -18.44
CA HIS A 145 -7.41 -13.82 -18.78
C HIS A 145 -8.10 -15.16 -18.43
N PRO A 146 -8.08 -16.15 -19.35
CA PRO A 146 -8.83 -17.41 -19.17
C PRO A 146 -8.40 -18.17 -17.91
N GLY A 147 -7.12 -18.12 -17.57
CA GLY A 147 -6.58 -18.67 -16.32
C GLY A 147 -6.90 -17.87 -15.05
N PHE A 148 -7.36 -16.62 -15.13
CA PHE A 148 -7.53 -15.77 -13.94
C PHE A 148 -8.58 -16.32 -12.98
N LYS A 149 -9.79 -16.61 -13.48
CA LYS A 149 -10.87 -17.16 -12.65
C LYS A 149 -10.49 -18.52 -12.01
N PRO A 150 -10.06 -19.55 -12.77
CA PRO A 150 -9.76 -20.86 -12.19
C PRO A 150 -8.50 -20.88 -11.31
N VAL A 151 -7.52 -20.01 -11.52
CA VAL A 151 -6.26 -20.03 -10.75
C VAL A 151 -6.29 -19.07 -9.55
N VAL A 152 -6.98 -17.94 -9.68
CA VAL A 152 -6.91 -16.83 -8.71
C VAL A 152 -8.20 -16.65 -7.90
N LEU A 153 -9.37 -16.95 -8.48
CA LEU A 153 -10.68 -16.69 -7.83
C LEU A 153 -11.43 -17.95 -7.40
N ASP A 154 -11.06 -19.12 -7.89
CA ASP A 154 -11.73 -20.36 -7.53
C ASP A 154 -11.22 -20.88 -6.17
N ILE A 155 -12.14 -21.00 -5.21
CA ILE A 155 -11.79 -21.38 -3.83
C ILE A 155 -11.16 -22.78 -3.74
N TRP A 156 -11.60 -23.73 -4.57
CA TRP A 156 -11.08 -25.10 -4.52
C TRP A 156 -9.65 -25.18 -5.06
N SER A 157 -9.39 -24.47 -6.16
CA SER A 157 -8.06 -24.27 -6.71
C SER A 157 -7.11 -23.61 -5.70
N LEU A 158 -7.57 -22.56 -5.00
CA LEU A 158 -6.77 -21.90 -3.95
C LEU A 158 -6.50 -22.83 -2.76
N ARG A 159 -7.50 -23.58 -2.28
CA ARG A 159 -7.34 -24.58 -1.20
C ARG A 159 -6.29 -25.63 -1.55
N MET A 160 -6.29 -26.14 -2.78
CA MET A 160 -5.26 -27.06 -3.25
C MET A 160 -3.87 -26.43 -3.34
N ALA A 161 -3.81 -25.12 -3.56
CA ALA A 161 -2.58 -24.38 -3.72
C ALA A 161 -1.90 -23.96 -2.40
N VAL A 162 -2.62 -23.92 -1.28
CA VAL A 162 -2.10 -23.45 0.02
C VAL A 162 -0.79 -24.17 0.38
N SER A 163 -0.76 -25.49 0.18
CA SER A 163 0.39 -26.35 0.52
C SER A 163 1.65 -26.06 -0.31
N ARG A 164 1.51 -25.37 -1.45
CA ARG A 164 2.62 -25.03 -2.36
C ARG A 164 3.37 -23.77 -1.94
N PHE A 165 2.79 -22.98 -1.03
CA PHE A 165 3.36 -21.72 -0.60
C PHE A 165 3.82 -21.78 0.86
N ASN A 166 4.96 -21.15 1.13
CA ASN A 166 5.50 -21.01 2.47
C ASN A 166 5.66 -19.52 2.82
N THR A 167 5.65 -19.23 4.12
CA THR A 167 5.98 -17.90 4.66
C THR A 167 7.48 -17.59 4.47
N LYS A 168 7.90 -16.36 4.79
CA LYS A 168 9.33 -15.98 4.75
C LYS A 168 10.20 -16.91 5.61
N GLU A 169 9.65 -17.42 6.70
CA GLU A 169 10.30 -18.37 7.63
C GLU A 169 10.26 -19.83 7.15
N LYS A 170 9.86 -20.09 5.89
CA LYS A 170 9.68 -21.44 5.32
C LYS A 170 8.64 -22.31 6.04
N LYS A 171 7.78 -21.71 6.87
CA LYS A 171 6.64 -22.41 7.49
C LYS A 171 5.50 -22.49 6.48
N ALA A 172 4.82 -23.63 6.43
CA ALA A 172 3.60 -23.77 5.64
C ALA A 172 2.54 -22.77 6.13
N TYR A 173 1.74 -22.23 5.22
CA TYR A 173 0.59 -21.42 5.60
C TYR A 173 -0.37 -22.27 6.43
N LYS A 174 -0.56 -21.87 7.69
CA LYS A 174 -1.67 -22.35 8.52
C LYS A 174 -2.78 -21.31 8.46
N GLN A 175 -4.02 -21.74 8.58
CA GLN A 175 -5.15 -20.82 8.73
C GLN A 175 -4.96 -20.07 10.06
N THR A 176 -4.48 -18.83 9.96
CA THR A 176 -4.35 -17.91 11.09
C THR A 176 -5.32 -16.77 10.82
N GLY A 177 -6.50 -16.81 11.46
CA GLY A 177 -7.62 -15.91 11.21
C GLY A 177 -8.69 -16.49 10.28
N SER A 178 -9.34 -15.63 9.50
CA SER A 178 -10.43 -15.98 8.59
C SER A 178 -9.95 -16.81 7.37
N GLU A 179 -10.83 -17.64 6.82
CA GLU A 179 -10.51 -18.40 5.59
C GLU A 179 -10.30 -17.44 4.41
N GLU A 180 -11.10 -16.38 4.35
CA GLU A 180 -11.06 -15.33 3.34
C GLU A 180 -9.70 -14.64 3.31
N ARG A 181 -9.11 -14.35 4.48
CA ARG A 181 -7.76 -13.81 4.59
C ARG A 181 -6.72 -14.75 3.98
N LEU A 182 -6.82 -16.05 4.29
CA LEU A 182 -5.92 -17.04 3.70
C LEU A 182 -6.09 -17.09 2.18
N MET A 183 -7.33 -17.14 1.69
CA MET A 183 -7.63 -17.16 0.26
C MET A 183 -7.10 -15.91 -0.46
N ARG A 184 -7.24 -14.70 0.11
CA ARG A 184 -6.62 -13.48 -0.46
C ARG A 184 -5.11 -13.62 -0.62
N VAL A 185 -4.41 -14.06 0.43
CA VAL A 185 -2.95 -14.19 0.42
C VAL A 185 -2.49 -15.20 -0.63
N VAL A 186 -3.20 -16.32 -0.75
CA VAL A 186 -2.90 -17.37 -1.74
C VAL A 186 -3.24 -16.88 -3.15
N ALA A 187 -4.37 -16.20 -3.34
CA ALA A 187 -4.78 -15.60 -4.61
C ALA A 187 -3.72 -14.61 -5.12
N TYR A 188 -3.18 -13.74 -4.25
CA TYR A 188 -2.13 -12.81 -4.66
C TYR A 188 -0.88 -13.54 -5.18
N ARG A 189 -0.47 -14.63 -4.51
CA ARG A 189 0.68 -15.44 -4.93
C ARG A 189 0.40 -16.23 -6.21
N GLN A 190 -0.82 -16.75 -6.34
CA GLN A 190 -1.25 -17.47 -7.52
C GLN A 190 -1.30 -16.57 -8.74
N PHE A 191 -1.80 -15.33 -8.59
CA PHE A 191 -1.74 -14.33 -9.64
C PHE A 191 -0.29 -14.10 -10.10
N SER A 192 0.64 -13.87 -9.17
CA SER A 192 2.04 -13.67 -9.52
C SER A 192 2.63 -14.88 -10.24
N ARG A 193 2.17 -16.09 -9.91
CA ARG A 193 2.61 -17.33 -10.56
C ARG A 193 2.00 -17.54 -11.95
N LEU A 194 0.75 -17.14 -12.13
CA LEU A 194 0.06 -17.17 -13.43
C LEU A 194 0.76 -16.24 -14.43
N VAL A 195 1.10 -15.03 -13.98
CA VAL A 195 1.63 -13.96 -14.83
C VAL A 195 3.14 -14.09 -15.05
N TYR A 196 3.90 -14.32 -13.99
CA TYR A 196 5.37 -14.25 -14.04
C TYR A 196 6.07 -15.61 -13.80
N GLY A 197 5.31 -16.68 -13.55
CA GLY A 197 5.88 -17.97 -13.17
C GLY A 197 6.62 -17.93 -11.83
N PHE A 198 7.88 -18.35 -11.82
CA PHE A 198 8.71 -18.39 -10.60
C PHE A 198 9.55 -17.12 -10.45
N LEU A 199 9.11 -16.21 -9.59
CA LEU A 199 9.78 -14.92 -9.32
C LEU A 199 10.99 -14.99 -8.38
N GLY A 200 11.22 -16.13 -7.72
CA GLY A 200 12.32 -16.28 -6.74
C GLY A 200 12.23 -15.25 -5.62
N LYS A 201 13.24 -14.37 -5.52
CA LYS A 201 13.30 -13.28 -4.54
C LYS A 201 12.69 -11.96 -5.04
N LYS A 202 12.44 -11.83 -6.35
CA LYS A 202 11.87 -10.61 -6.93
C LYS A 202 10.42 -10.45 -6.48
N ARG A 203 10.06 -9.23 -6.09
CA ARG A 203 8.68 -8.88 -5.70
C ARG A 203 8.14 -7.88 -6.71
N ILE A 204 7.09 -8.27 -7.43
CA ILE A 204 6.40 -7.39 -8.38
C ILE A 204 5.03 -7.06 -7.79
N PRO A 205 4.62 -5.78 -7.76
CA PRO A 205 3.29 -5.40 -7.29
C PRO A 205 2.20 -5.99 -8.18
N LEU A 206 1.05 -6.29 -7.58
CA LEU A 206 -0.13 -6.68 -8.35
C LEU A 206 -0.81 -5.42 -8.91
N PRO A 207 -1.43 -5.52 -10.10
CA PRO A 207 -2.18 -4.40 -10.65
C PRO A 207 -3.47 -4.16 -9.86
N ALA A 208 -3.94 -2.91 -9.89
CA ALA A 208 -5.13 -2.43 -9.22
C ALA A 208 -6.37 -3.27 -9.56
N CYS A 209 -6.59 -3.57 -10.84
CA CYS A 209 -7.73 -4.39 -11.29
C CYS A 209 -7.73 -5.80 -10.67
N ALA A 210 -6.57 -6.44 -10.51
CA ALA A 210 -6.49 -7.74 -9.84
C ALA A 210 -6.80 -7.62 -8.34
N TYR A 211 -6.26 -6.60 -7.67
CA TYR A 211 -6.59 -6.34 -6.26
C TYR A 211 -8.08 -6.11 -6.04
N THR A 212 -8.71 -5.27 -6.87
CA THR A 212 -10.14 -4.95 -6.77
C THR A 212 -10.98 -6.23 -6.85
N ILE A 213 -10.74 -7.10 -7.82
CA ILE A 213 -11.53 -8.32 -7.98
C ILE A 213 -11.27 -9.30 -6.82
N ILE A 214 -10.00 -9.56 -6.48
CA ILE A 214 -9.67 -10.51 -5.40
C ILE A 214 -10.26 -10.05 -4.06
N ARG A 215 -10.21 -8.75 -3.75
CA ARG A 215 -10.76 -8.18 -2.51
C ARG A 215 -12.29 -8.15 -2.50
N ARG A 216 -12.94 -8.07 -3.66
CA ARG A 216 -14.40 -8.26 -3.78
C ARG A 216 -14.81 -9.71 -3.60
N THR A 217 -14.04 -10.65 -4.14
CA THR A 217 -14.32 -12.09 -4.01
C THR A 217 -14.10 -12.59 -2.58
N TYR A 218 -13.06 -12.10 -1.90
CA TYR A 218 -12.72 -12.47 -0.53
C TYR A 218 -12.66 -11.21 0.34
N PRO A 219 -13.81 -10.71 0.83
CA PRO A 219 -13.90 -9.42 1.52
C PRO A 219 -13.15 -9.40 2.85
N LEU A 220 -12.72 -8.20 3.24
CA LEU A 220 -12.18 -7.95 4.58
C LEU A 220 -13.30 -8.12 5.61
N GLN A 221 -12.95 -8.69 6.75
CA GLN A 221 -13.82 -8.62 7.93
C GLN A 221 -13.57 -7.29 8.64
N ASP A 222 -14.54 -6.78 9.39
CA ASP A 222 -14.53 -5.41 9.95
C ASP A 222 -13.35 -5.12 10.89
N TYR A 223 -12.72 -6.16 11.43
CA TYR A 223 -11.54 -6.06 12.31
C TYR A 223 -10.20 -6.18 11.57
N GLU A 224 -10.20 -6.44 10.26
CA GLU A 224 -8.97 -6.69 9.49
C GLU A 224 -8.49 -5.45 8.74
N GLU A 225 -7.31 -4.95 9.12
CA GLU A 225 -6.62 -3.93 8.34
C GLU A 225 -5.90 -4.51 7.13
N LEU A 226 -6.04 -3.83 5.99
CA LEU A 226 -5.44 -4.22 4.74
C LEU A 226 -3.95 -3.87 4.73
N THR A 227 -3.12 -4.79 5.22
CA THR A 227 -1.68 -4.78 4.97
C THR A 227 -1.47 -4.97 3.48
N GLY A 228 -0.85 -4.00 2.80
CA GLY A 228 -0.52 -4.17 1.39
C GLY A 228 0.97 -4.24 1.13
N PHE A 229 1.31 -4.30 -0.15
CA PHE A 229 2.67 -4.42 -0.64
C PHE A 229 3.57 -3.29 -0.13
N ALA A 230 4.67 -3.67 0.53
CA ALA A 230 5.80 -2.80 0.82
C ALA A 230 6.94 -3.24 -0.10
N LEU A 231 7.53 -2.30 -0.82
CA LEU A 231 8.82 -2.51 -1.47
C LEU A 231 9.85 -2.60 -0.36
N ASP A 232 10.58 -3.71 -0.28
CA ASP A 232 11.75 -3.80 0.58
C ASP A 232 12.75 -2.75 0.01
N GLN A 233 13.10 -1.72 0.80
CA GLN A 233 14.07 -0.67 0.45
C GLN A 233 15.47 -1.27 0.20
#